data_AF-A0A9P6KIA7-F1
#
_entry.id   AF-A0A9P6KIA7-F1
#
_cell.length_a   1.000
_cell.length_b   1.000
_cell.length_c   1.000
_cell.angle_alpha   90.00
_cell.angle_beta   90.00
_cell.angle_gamma   90.00
#
_symmetry.space_group_name_H-M   'P 1'
#
loop_
_entity.id
_entity.type
_entity.pdbx_description
1 polymer ?
#
loop_
_entity_poly.entity_id
_entity_poly.type
_entity_poly.pdbx_seq_one_letter_code
_entity_poly.pdbx_strand_id
1 'polypeptide(L)'
;MSDLDHCLGLIRPEMSDESKFIGLTLMSDLLQSSQDLETMTRFFENMDFAFMDRMMLIEDDAVPKDAGVDAKAIRSIALDIMNCFSSHWQLLVRNEFKERVPTMLSILSASDDTGNSEKILDVMLRVSTYPQIAMILTNPGYQGTIVSFIFDTFESKGKSHEDAIQICKRTFLVIKDGYKQNPAAVLQITSGFLPTIMTMIAKRFGNPSETHKAEILKLLSESMAYLPEAYVQQHVKQHGTKTREWTKFLKSGLIQLLSTRQGILLQRLGPEWLFPDMTASYSATQSPPPKHKSPATLVSSIESLSLSESEISKKFVALVVHLTCVEVRVLMDELADDLSAQPAAQDSADSSIQAKKVRMEQVLPLAYEILEVTIGYLVNIVENEGSVDQGLFNATGLLKLQESLGGAFAAIVDYLKDLQFSASGRPEKLASNMIYLASLRILSAWLAEDDSFHGQVADIVAKLEEVVQYCEFKGKTSLLKVLQPTLERFYSLDLV
;
A
#
# COMPACT_ATOMS: atom_id res chain seq x y z
N MET A 1 26.35 30.47 42.86
CA MET A 1 25.24 29.52 42.72
C MET A 1 25.09 29.33 41.23
N SER A 2 25.24 28.11 40.69
CA SER A 2 25.23 27.95 39.24
C SER A 2 23.85 28.37 38.70
N ASP A 3 23.78 28.96 37.50
CA ASP A 3 22.50 29.38 36.90
C ASP A 3 21.49 28.21 36.83
N LEU A 4 22.02 26.98 36.71
CA LEU A 4 21.32 25.72 36.85
C LEU A 4 20.63 25.54 38.21
N ASP A 5 21.35 25.72 39.33
CA ASP A 5 20.78 25.55 40.68
C ASP A 5 19.72 26.61 41.00
N HIS A 6 19.87 27.82 40.44
CA HIS A 6 18.86 28.86 40.55
C HIS A 6 17.59 28.48 39.78
N CYS A 7 17.72 28.02 38.54
CA CYS A 7 16.60 27.57 37.71
C CYS A 7 15.86 26.37 38.33
N LEU A 8 16.61 25.38 38.84
CA LEU A 8 16.05 24.22 39.54
C LEU A 8 15.31 24.60 40.83
N GLY A 9 15.68 25.70 41.48
CA GLY A 9 14.97 26.25 42.63
C GLY A 9 13.60 26.83 42.28
N LEU A 10 13.43 27.36 41.06
CA LEU A 10 12.21 28.04 40.61
C LEU A 10 11.14 27.08 40.07
N ILE A 11 11.54 25.93 39.54
CA ILE A 11 10.61 24.95 38.92
C ILE A 11 10.04 23.92 39.90
N ARG A 12 10.36 24.03 41.20
CA ARG A 12 9.92 23.05 42.19
C ARG A 12 8.40 23.06 42.38
N PRO A 13 7.77 21.92 42.68
CA PRO A 13 6.31 21.83 42.83
C PRO A 13 5.72 22.80 43.85
N GLU A 14 6.48 23.19 44.89
CA GLU A 14 6.01 24.07 45.97
C GLU A 14 6.03 25.57 45.61
N MET A 15 6.60 25.93 44.46
CA MET A 15 6.72 27.32 44.00
C MET A 15 5.43 27.84 43.36
N SER A 16 5.25 29.17 43.30
CA SER A 16 4.11 29.78 42.60
C SER A 16 4.18 29.55 41.09
N ASP A 17 3.04 29.59 40.40
CA ASP A 17 2.98 29.39 38.95
C ASP A 17 3.79 30.45 38.19
N GLU A 18 3.87 31.70 38.69
CA GLU A 18 4.73 32.75 38.10
C GLU A 18 6.22 32.41 38.25
N SER A 19 6.62 31.91 39.43
CA SER A 19 8.00 31.51 39.68
C SER A 19 8.39 30.32 38.79
N LYS A 20 7.49 29.35 38.65
CA LYS A 20 7.68 28.19 37.76
C LYS A 20 7.76 28.62 36.30
N PHE A 21 6.93 29.57 35.86
CA PHE A 21 6.97 30.07 34.48
C PHE A 21 8.28 30.79 34.14
N ILE A 22 8.78 31.62 35.06
CA ILE A 22 10.11 32.24 34.91
C ILE A 22 11.18 31.14 34.85
N GLY A 23 11.09 30.14 35.73
CA GLY A 23 11.96 28.96 35.70
C GLY A 23 11.93 28.21 34.37
N LEU A 24 10.75 27.97 33.78
CA LEU A 24 10.62 27.28 32.49
C LEU A 24 11.23 28.08 31.33
N THR A 25 11.03 29.40 31.30
CA THR A 25 11.63 30.26 30.28
C THR A 25 13.16 30.21 30.34
N LEU A 26 13.73 30.39 31.55
CA LEU A 26 15.17 30.29 31.76
C LEU A 26 15.70 28.88 31.42
N MET A 27 14.95 27.85 31.79
CA MET A 27 15.31 26.47 31.49
C MET A 27 15.31 26.20 29.99
N SER A 28 14.33 26.71 29.23
CA SER A 28 14.30 26.55 27.77
C SER A 28 15.59 27.08 27.14
N ASP A 29 16.05 28.26 27.54
CA ASP A 29 17.29 28.85 27.04
C ASP A 29 18.54 28.04 27.44
N LEU A 30 18.57 27.53 28.68
CA LEU A 30 19.66 26.69 29.19
C LEU A 30 19.70 25.31 28.51
N LEU A 31 18.55 24.69 28.25
CA LEU A 31 18.44 23.39 27.59
C LEU A 31 18.73 23.48 26.09
N GLN A 32 18.46 24.61 25.45
CA GLN A 32 18.83 24.84 24.05
C GLN A 32 20.35 25.03 23.89
N SER A 33 21.02 25.60 24.89
CA SER A 33 22.47 25.83 24.89
C SER A 33 23.29 24.64 25.38
N SER A 34 22.75 23.78 26.24
CA SER A 34 23.41 22.54 26.67
C SER A 34 22.68 21.28 26.20
N GLN A 35 23.39 20.39 25.48
CA GLN A 35 22.88 19.08 25.09
C GLN A 35 23.40 17.93 25.98
N ASP A 36 24.03 18.25 27.11
CA ASP A 36 24.60 17.22 27.97
C ASP A 36 23.51 16.41 28.72
N LEU A 37 23.70 15.09 28.78
CA LEU A 37 22.71 14.17 29.37
C LEU A 37 22.54 14.39 30.87
N GLU A 38 23.58 14.80 31.59
CA GLU A 38 23.55 14.95 33.05
C GLU A 38 22.65 16.11 33.46
N THR A 39 22.84 17.28 32.85
CA THR A 39 22.01 18.47 33.02
C THR A 39 20.58 18.21 32.61
N MET A 40 20.35 17.58 31.44
CA MET A 40 19.02 17.19 30.98
C MET A 40 18.32 16.26 31.98
N THR A 41 19.05 15.29 32.53
CA THR A 41 18.52 14.36 33.54
C THR A 41 18.16 15.07 34.83
N ARG A 42 19.01 15.99 35.31
CA ARG A 42 18.72 16.78 36.52
C ARG A 42 17.48 17.66 36.36
N PHE A 43 17.34 18.34 35.23
CA PHE A 43 16.13 19.12 34.93
C PHE A 43 14.89 18.25 34.83
N PHE A 44 15.00 17.11 34.15
CA PHE A 44 13.90 16.16 34.00
C PHE A 44 13.41 15.63 35.35
N GLU A 45 14.33 15.30 36.27
CA GLU A 45 13.99 14.74 37.60
C GLU A 45 13.38 15.76 38.56
N ASN A 46 13.64 17.05 38.37
CA ASN A 46 13.07 18.12 39.19
C ASN A 46 11.85 18.78 38.52
N MET A 47 11.39 18.25 37.39
CA MET A 47 10.30 18.83 36.62
C MET A 47 8.95 18.62 37.28
N ASP A 48 8.19 19.70 37.47
CA ASP A 48 6.75 19.60 37.75
C ASP A 48 5.99 19.32 36.45
N PHE A 49 5.84 18.04 36.13
CA PHE A 49 5.16 17.62 34.90
C PHE A 49 3.67 17.93 34.89
N ALA A 50 3.02 18.03 36.05
CA ALA A 50 1.62 18.46 36.11
C ALA A 50 1.49 19.93 35.71
N PHE A 51 2.45 20.77 36.12
CA PHE A 51 2.54 22.14 35.61
C PHE A 51 2.84 22.17 34.11
N MET A 52 3.74 21.32 33.61
CA MET A 52 4.04 21.22 32.18
C MET A 52 2.81 20.87 31.33
N ASP A 53 1.98 19.93 31.78
CA ASP A 53 0.72 19.58 31.11
C ASP A 53 -0.25 20.76 31.06
N ARG A 54 -0.38 21.51 32.17
CA ARG A 54 -1.19 22.75 32.21
C ARG A 54 -0.68 23.79 31.22
N MET A 55 0.64 23.95 31.07
CA MET A 55 1.23 24.90 30.13
C MET A 55 1.04 24.48 28.66
N MET A 56 1.10 23.18 28.36
CA MET A 56 0.82 22.70 26.99
C MET A 56 -0.66 22.90 26.60
N LEU A 57 -1.58 22.69 27.54
CA LEU A 57 -3.02 22.75 27.32
C LEU A 57 -3.66 24.11 27.67
N ILE A 58 -2.84 25.14 27.92
CA ILE A 58 -3.34 26.45 28.33
C ILE A 58 -4.24 27.07 27.25
N GLU A 59 -5.41 27.54 27.66
CA GLU A 59 -6.37 28.27 26.81
C GLU A 59 -6.16 29.79 26.94
N ASP A 60 -6.58 30.56 25.93
CA ASP A 60 -6.35 32.02 25.87
C ASP A 60 -6.98 32.78 27.05
N ASP A 61 -8.10 32.29 27.60
CA ASP A 61 -8.83 32.87 28.72
C ASP A 61 -8.21 32.56 30.09
N ALA A 62 -7.40 31.50 30.17
CA ALA A 62 -6.70 31.08 31.38
C ALA A 62 -5.40 31.88 31.62
N VAL A 63 -4.95 32.66 30.63
CA VAL A 63 -3.76 33.51 30.75
C VAL A 63 -4.10 34.79 31.52
N PRO A 64 -3.37 35.12 32.60
CA PRO A 64 -3.57 36.38 33.31
C PRO A 64 -3.37 37.57 32.37
N LYS A 65 -4.32 38.52 32.35
CA LYS A 65 -4.29 39.70 31.45
C LYS A 65 -3.03 40.56 31.60
N ASP A 66 -2.39 40.50 32.77
CA ASP A 66 -1.20 41.27 33.12
C ASP A 66 0.12 40.50 32.87
N ALA A 67 0.07 39.27 32.35
CA ALA A 67 1.24 38.41 32.17
C ALA A 67 2.17 38.84 31.02
N GLY A 68 1.66 39.63 30.05
CA GLY A 68 2.44 40.12 28.91
C GLY A 68 2.86 39.04 27.89
N VAL A 69 2.35 37.82 28.02
CA VAL A 69 2.63 36.67 27.14
C VAL A 69 1.28 36.03 26.77
N ASP A 70 1.13 35.49 25.57
CA ASP A 70 -0.08 34.79 25.14
C ASP A 70 0.01 33.27 25.37
N ALA A 71 -1.15 32.58 25.30
CA ALA A 71 -1.21 31.13 25.50
C ALA A 71 -0.35 30.37 24.48
N LYS A 72 -0.25 30.90 23.25
CA LYS A 72 0.54 30.34 22.16
C LYS A 72 2.03 30.30 22.50
N ALA A 73 2.59 31.39 23.02
CA ALA A 73 3.98 31.46 23.44
C ALA A 73 4.27 30.56 24.65
N ILE A 74 3.38 30.53 25.64
CA ILE A 74 3.50 29.64 26.81
C ILE A 74 3.56 28.16 26.36
N ARG A 75 2.65 27.77 25.47
CA ARG A 75 2.62 26.43 24.87
C ARG A 75 3.91 26.12 24.10
N SER A 76 4.40 27.10 23.34
CA SER A 76 5.62 26.96 22.55
C SER A 76 6.85 26.68 23.42
N ILE A 77 6.99 27.37 24.56
CA ILE A 77 8.07 27.13 25.53
C ILE A 77 7.97 25.71 26.12
N ALA A 78 6.78 25.28 26.51
CA ALA A 78 6.58 23.92 27.04
C ALA A 78 6.97 22.84 26.03
N LEU A 79 6.63 23.03 24.76
CA LEU A 79 7.00 22.13 23.67
C LEU A 79 8.49 22.17 23.36
N ASP A 80 9.16 23.33 23.45
CA ASP A 80 10.62 23.42 23.29
C ASP A 80 11.37 22.59 24.34
N ILE A 81 10.90 22.62 25.58
CA ILE A 81 11.48 21.84 26.67
C ILE A 81 11.30 20.33 26.39
N MET A 82 10.09 19.91 25.99
CA MET A 82 9.83 18.51 25.61
C MET A 82 10.68 18.09 24.40
N ASN A 83 10.86 18.98 23.44
CA ASN A 83 11.74 18.79 22.29
C ASN A 83 13.20 18.58 22.75
N CYS A 84 13.69 19.39 23.68
CA CYS A 84 15.01 19.24 24.28
C CYS A 84 15.18 17.88 24.97
N PHE A 85 14.24 17.49 25.84
CA PHE A 85 14.27 16.19 26.51
C PHE A 85 14.24 15.00 25.55
N SER A 86 13.58 15.16 24.39
CA SER A 86 13.51 14.10 23.38
C SER A 86 14.85 13.80 22.69
N SER A 87 15.87 14.66 22.87
CA SER A 87 17.21 14.46 22.30
C SER A 87 17.92 13.22 22.86
N HIS A 88 17.56 12.77 24.06
CA HIS A 88 18.18 11.63 24.74
C HIS A 88 17.17 10.49 24.94
N TRP A 89 17.44 9.33 24.34
CA TRP A 89 16.53 8.18 24.40
C TRP A 89 16.30 7.67 25.83
N GLN A 90 17.26 7.86 26.74
CA GLN A 90 17.16 7.49 28.15
C GLN A 90 16.05 8.25 28.88
N LEU A 91 15.71 9.45 28.43
CA LEU A 91 14.61 10.24 28.99
C LEU A 91 13.28 9.85 28.35
N LEU A 92 13.28 9.57 27.05
CA LEU A 92 12.09 9.11 26.32
C LEU A 92 11.49 7.85 26.96
N VAL A 93 12.32 6.88 27.37
CA VAL A 93 11.84 5.61 27.94
C VAL A 93 11.20 5.75 29.32
N ARG A 94 11.38 6.89 30.01
CA ARG A 94 10.79 7.16 31.32
C ARG A 94 9.27 7.35 31.19
N ASN A 95 8.52 6.90 32.20
CA ASN A 95 7.05 6.94 32.16
C ASN A 95 6.54 8.38 32.08
N GLU A 96 7.26 9.26 32.75
CA GLU A 96 7.10 10.68 32.71
C GLU A 96 7.01 11.16 31.25
N PHE A 97 8.01 10.89 30.41
CA PHE A 97 7.93 11.34 29.03
C PHE A 97 6.76 10.68 28.26
N LYS A 98 6.57 9.36 28.45
CA LYS A 98 5.55 8.57 27.74
C LYS A 98 4.12 9.06 27.99
N GLU A 99 3.81 9.44 29.21
CA GLU A 99 2.48 9.94 29.60
C GLU A 99 2.11 11.25 28.92
N ARG A 100 3.10 12.00 28.40
CA ARG A 100 2.91 13.28 27.70
C ARG A 100 2.79 13.14 26.18
N VAL A 101 3.09 11.96 25.61
CA VAL A 101 2.89 11.68 24.18
C VAL A 101 1.45 11.93 23.73
N PRO A 102 0.40 11.47 24.44
CA PRO A 102 -0.99 11.75 24.08
C PRO A 102 -1.30 13.25 24.07
N THR A 103 -0.84 13.98 25.10
CA THR A 103 -1.05 15.42 25.23
C THR A 103 -0.43 16.17 24.06
N MET A 104 0.83 15.89 23.73
CA MET A 104 1.51 16.50 22.58
C MET A 104 0.77 16.21 21.26
N LEU A 105 0.35 14.95 21.04
CA LEU A 105 -0.39 14.60 19.83
C LEU A 105 -1.77 15.28 19.77
N SER A 106 -2.44 15.51 20.90
CA SER A 106 -3.73 16.19 20.93
C SER A 106 -3.68 17.66 20.47
N ILE A 107 -2.50 18.26 20.49
CA ILE A 107 -2.24 19.66 20.11
C ILE A 107 -1.89 19.76 18.61
N LEU A 108 -1.55 18.65 17.95
CA LEU A 108 -1.13 18.62 16.56
C LEU A 108 -2.24 19.16 15.64
N SER A 109 -1.93 20.19 14.85
CA SER A 109 -2.93 20.87 13.99
C SER A 109 -2.35 21.32 12.66
N ALA A 110 -3.08 21.07 11.57
CA ALA A 110 -2.69 21.49 10.22
C ALA A 110 -2.71 23.02 10.02
N SER A 111 -3.47 23.76 10.84
CA SER A 111 -3.60 25.21 10.79
C SER A 111 -2.70 25.96 11.78
N ASP A 112 -1.67 25.30 12.29
CA ASP A 112 -0.76 25.88 13.28
C ASP A 112 0.21 26.90 12.66
N ASP A 113 0.11 28.14 13.14
CA ASP A 113 0.96 29.28 12.76
C ASP A 113 2.18 29.46 13.67
N THR A 114 2.28 28.71 14.77
CA THR A 114 3.29 28.91 15.82
C THR A 114 4.51 28.00 15.69
N GLY A 115 4.48 27.02 14.79
CA GLY A 115 5.52 25.99 14.64
C GLY A 115 5.47 24.90 15.73
N ASN A 116 4.44 24.90 16.59
CA ASN A 116 4.26 23.88 17.63
C ASN A 116 4.10 22.47 17.05
N SER A 117 3.38 22.33 15.93
CA SER A 117 3.19 21.07 15.23
C SER A 117 4.50 20.52 14.69
N GLU A 118 5.40 21.38 14.21
CA GLU A 118 6.75 20.96 13.79
C GLU A 118 7.55 20.43 14.99
N LYS A 119 7.54 21.14 16.13
CA LYS A 119 8.20 20.68 17.37
C LYS A 119 7.64 19.33 17.85
N ILE A 120 6.33 19.15 17.81
CA ILE A 120 5.67 17.88 18.18
C ILE A 120 6.12 16.76 17.25
N LEU A 121 6.15 17.01 15.93
CA LEU A 121 6.57 16.02 14.95
C LEU A 121 8.07 15.69 15.09
N ASP A 122 8.94 16.65 15.36
CA ASP A 122 10.36 16.41 15.66
C ASP A 122 10.51 15.46 16.87
N VAL A 123 9.73 15.69 17.94
CA VAL A 123 9.67 14.79 19.11
C VAL A 123 9.22 13.39 18.69
N MET A 124 8.11 13.28 17.95
CA MET A 124 7.57 11.98 17.52
C MET A 124 8.51 11.25 16.55
N LEU A 125 9.26 11.98 15.74
CA LEU A 125 10.29 11.42 14.88
C LEU A 125 11.40 10.79 15.72
N ARG A 126 11.87 11.47 16.78
CA ARG A 126 12.82 10.86 17.74
C ARG A 126 12.22 9.64 18.43
N VAL A 127 10.99 9.71 18.92
CA VAL A 127 10.27 8.56 19.51
C VAL A 127 10.21 7.37 18.53
N SER A 128 9.90 7.63 17.26
CA SER A 128 9.85 6.59 16.22
C SER A 128 11.23 6.00 15.84
N THR A 129 12.31 6.70 16.16
CA THR A 129 13.70 6.27 15.84
C THR A 129 14.21 5.23 16.81
N TYR A 130 13.83 5.34 18.10
CA TYR A 130 14.40 4.53 19.17
C TYR A 130 13.54 3.29 19.45
N PRO A 131 14.03 2.06 19.19
CA PRO A 131 13.23 0.83 19.32
C PRO A 131 12.63 0.62 20.73
N GLN A 132 13.30 1.13 21.77
CA GLN A 132 12.90 1.00 23.17
C GLN A 132 11.57 1.70 23.49
N ILE A 133 11.18 2.69 22.69
CA ILE A 133 9.95 3.46 22.88
C ILE A 133 9.03 3.45 21.66
N ALA A 134 9.55 3.24 20.45
CA ALA A 134 8.80 3.40 19.21
C ALA A 134 7.48 2.59 19.15
N MET A 135 7.41 1.44 19.85
CA MET A 135 6.18 0.65 19.99
C MET A 135 4.98 1.45 20.56
N ILE A 136 5.22 2.52 21.32
CA ILE A 136 4.13 3.39 21.83
C ILE A 136 3.31 3.99 20.70
N LEU A 137 3.92 4.27 19.54
CA LEU A 137 3.26 4.84 18.37
C LEU A 137 2.39 3.83 17.63
N THR A 138 2.47 2.54 17.97
CA THR A 138 1.52 1.53 17.48
C THR A 138 0.15 1.63 18.16
N ASN A 139 -0.02 2.54 19.13
CA ASN A 139 -1.33 2.87 19.66
C ASN A 139 -2.23 3.42 18.52
N PRO A 140 -3.41 2.85 18.28
CA PRO A 140 -4.28 3.26 17.18
C PRO A 140 -4.73 4.73 17.25
N GLY A 141 -4.90 5.27 18.47
CA GLY A 141 -5.27 6.67 18.67
C GLY A 141 -4.14 7.62 18.26
N TYR A 142 -2.90 7.32 18.68
CA TYR A 142 -1.74 8.15 18.38
C TYR A 142 -1.44 8.16 16.88
N GLN A 143 -1.41 6.98 16.27
CA GLN A 143 -1.20 6.87 14.83
C GLN A 143 -2.37 7.44 14.04
N GLY A 144 -3.60 7.34 14.56
CA GLY A 144 -4.79 7.95 13.96
C GLY A 144 -4.68 9.47 13.86
N THR A 145 -4.20 10.13 14.91
CA THR A 145 -3.94 11.58 14.89
C THR A 145 -2.88 11.96 13.85
N ILE A 146 -1.78 11.21 13.78
CA ILE A 146 -0.72 11.44 12.78
C ILE A 146 -1.27 11.26 11.35
N VAL A 147 -2.07 10.22 11.10
CA VAL A 147 -2.67 9.97 9.79
C VAL A 147 -3.68 11.05 9.41
N SER A 148 -4.50 11.53 10.37
CA SER A 148 -5.39 12.67 10.12
C SER A 148 -4.58 13.90 9.72
N PHE A 149 -3.50 14.21 10.45
CA PHE A 149 -2.63 15.33 10.14
C PHE A 149 -2.01 15.22 8.73
N ILE A 150 -1.60 14.03 8.30
CA ILE A 150 -1.13 13.80 6.91
C ILE A 150 -2.22 14.19 5.91
N PHE A 151 -3.47 13.79 6.15
CA PHE A 151 -4.58 14.12 5.25
C PHE A 151 -4.88 15.61 5.21
N ASP A 152 -4.85 16.26 6.36
CA ASP A 152 -5.16 17.68 6.49
C ASP A 152 -4.02 18.58 5.91
N THR A 153 -2.85 18.01 5.64
CA THR A 153 -1.66 18.74 5.13
C THR A 153 -1.23 18.35 3.72
N PHE A 154 -2.04 17.58 2.98
CA PHE A 154 -1.71 17.17 1.60
C PHE A 154 -1.49 18.35 0.64
N GLU A 155 -2.14 19.48 0.88
CA GLU A 155 -2.00 20.68 0.04
C GLU A 155 -0.68 21.41 0.28
N SER A 156 -0.21 21.47 1.54
CA SER A 156 0.99 22.25 1.88
C SER A 156 2.28 21.55 1.48
N LYS A 157 2.32 20.21 1.56
CA LYS A 157 3.50 19.36 1.28
C LYS A 157 4.79 19.88 1.95
N GLY A 158 4.66 20.54 3.10
CA GLY A 158 5.78 21.12 3.85
C GLY A 158 6.57 20.08 4.64
N LYS A 159 7.62 20.52 5.35
CA LYS A 159 8.46 19.65 6.20
C LYS A 159 7.61 18.82 7.17
N SER A 160 6.69 19.45 7.90
CA SER A 160 5.79 18.78 8.85
C SER A 160 4.95 17.66 8.21
N HIS A 161 4.53 17.83 6.95
CA HIS A 161 3.79 16.78 6.22
C HIS A 161 4.69 15.55 5.98
N GLU A 162 5.92 15.78 5.51
CA GLU A 162 6.89 14.70 5.27
C GLU A 162 7.31 14.02 6.57
N ASP A 163 7.53 14.77 7.64
CA ASP A 163 7.86 14.21 8.96
C ASP A 163 6.74 13.30 9.47
N ALA A 164 5.46 13.73 9.32
CA ALA A 164 4.31 12.90 9.69
C ALA A 164 4.23 11.60 8.86
N ILE A 165 4.48 11.67 7.54
CA ILE A 165 4.59 10.49 6.67
C ILE A 165 5.72 9.57 7.14
N GLN A 166 6.89 10.14 7.48
CA GLN A 166 8.05 9.38 7.93
C GLN A 166 7.76 8.66 9.25
N ILE A 167 7.13 9.33 10.21
CA ILE A 167 6.71 8.72 11.47
C ILE A 167 5.76 7.56 11.20
N CYS A 168 4.74 7.76 10.35
CA CYS A 168 3.80 6.72 9.96
C CYS A 168 4.51 5.49 9.40
N LYS A 169 5.38 5.67 8.40
CA LYS A 169 6.17 4.57 7.79
C LYS A 169 7.04 3.85 8.82
N ARG A 170 7.68 4.59 9.72
CA ARG A 170 8.53 4.01 10.77
C ARG A 170 7.73 3.16 11.74
N THR A 171 6.50 3.52 12.07
CA THR A 171 5.61 2.68 12.88
C THR A 171 5.41 1.30 12.23
N PHE A 172 5.17 1.23 10.92
CA PHE A 172 5.07 -0.06 10.21
C PHE A 172 6.39 -0.84 10.19
N LEU A 173 7.54 -0.16 10.06
CA LEU A 173 8.86 -0.79 10.14
C LEU A 173 9.14 -1.36 11.53
N VAL A 174 8.76 -0.64 12.59
CA VAL A 174 8.91 -1.10 13.98
C VAL A 174 8.07 -2.36 14.23
N ILE A 175 6.86 -2.43 13.67
CA ILE A 175 6.04 -3.66 13.71
C ILE A 175 6.75 -4.81 13.01
N LYS A 176 7.32 -4.58 11.82
CA LYS A 176 8.08 -5.60 11.08
C LYS A 176 9.24 -6.15 11.90
N ASP A 177 10.06 -5.27 12.45
CA ASP A 177 11.27 -5.69 13.17
C ASP A 177 10.94 -6.29 14.54
N GLY A 178 9.93 -5.77 15.24
CA GLY A 178 9.40 -6.37 16.45
C GLY A 178 8.82 -7.76 16.20
N TYR A 179 8.09 -7.96 15.09
CA TYR A 179 7.50 -9.26 14.75
C TYR A 179 8.56 -10.33 14.50
N LYS A 180 9.72 -9.96 13.92
CA LYS A 180 10.85 -10.90 13.77
C LYS A 180 11.40 -11.36 15.12
N GLN A 181 11.35 -10.51 16.15
CA GLN A 181 11.91 -10.80 17.47
C GLN A 181 10.92 -11.55 18.37
N ASN A 182 9.66 -11.11 18.41
CA ASN A 182 8.62 -11.71 19.23
C ASN A 182 7.23 -11.56 18.56
N PRO A 183 6.86 -12.49 17.67
CA PRO A 183 5.59 -12.44 16.94
C PRO A 183 4.37 -12.31 17.86
N ALA A 184 4.31 -13.11 18.92
CA ALA A 184 3.15 -13.19 19.81
C ALA A 184 2.90 -11.88 20.56
N ALA A 185 3.96 -11.27 21.11
CA ALA A 185 3.84 -10.00 21.81
C ALA A 185 3.42 -8.86 20.87
N VAL A 186 4.01 -8.81 19.66
CA VAL A 186 3.66 -7.77 18.69
C VAL A 186 2.20 -7.87 18.28
N LEU A 187 1.71 -9.07 17.93
CA LEU A 187 0.30 -9.25 17.57
C LEU A 187 -0.67 -8.82 18.67
N GLN A 188 -0.31 -9.07 19.94
CA GLN A 188 -1.12 -8.63 21.07
C GLN A 188 -1.15 -7.10 21.17
N ILE A 189 0.04 -6.46 21.13
CA ILE A 189 0.18 -5.00 21.24
C ILE A 189 -0.49 -4.28 20.07
N THR A 190 -0.36 -4.81 18.85
CA THR A 190 -0.82 -4.16 17.61
C THR A 190 -2.18 -4.66 17.13
N SER A 191 -2.89 -5.45 17.92
CA SER A 191 -4.21 -6.02 17.56
C SER A 191 -5.20 -4.97 17.03
N GLY A 192 -5.24 -3.81 17.68
CA GLY A 192 -6.08 -2.68 17.28
C GLY A 192 -5.47 -1.76 16.20
N PHE A 193 -4.18 -1.89 15.88
CA PHE A 193 -3.45 -0.95 15.03
C PHE A 193 -3.87 -1.06 13.57
N LEU A 194 -3.59 -2.22 12.94
CA LEU A 194 -3.83 -2.42 11.51
C LEU A 194 -5.29 -2.18 11.10
N PRO A 195 -6.33 -2.68 11.80
CA PRO A 195 -7.69 -2.48 11.37
C PRO A 195 -8.11 -1.00 11.50
N THR A 196 -7.63 -0.28 12.52
CA THR A 196 -8.00 1.14 12.71
C THR A 196 -7.34 2.01 11.65
N ILE A 197 -6.03 1.86 11.46
CA ILE A 197 -5.26 2.68 10.53
C ILE A 197 -5.62 2.36 9.09
N MET A 198 -5.78 1.09 8.73
CA MET A 198 -6.21 0.71 7.38
C MET A 198 -7.64 1.17 7.08
N THR A 199 -8.57 1.07 8.02
CA THR A 199 -9.93 1.61 7.82
C THR A 199 -9.89 3.12 7.64
N MET A 200 -9.09 3.86 8.42
CA MET A 200 -8.97 5.31 8.28
C MET A 200 -8.43 5.70 6.89
N ILE A 201 -7.32 5.09 6.46
CA ILE A 201 -6.71 5.37 5.15
C ILE A 201 -7.64 4.96 4.00
N ALA A 202 -8.19 3.75 4.07
CA ALA A 202 -9.06 3.24 3.03
C ALA A 202 -10.34 4.06 2.89
N LYS A 203 -10.97 4.44 4.02
CA LYS A 203 -12.18 5.27 4.02
C LYS A 203 -11.94 6.63 3.36
N ARG A 204 -10.80 7.27 3.64
CA ARG A 204 -10.40 8.53 2.98
C ARG A 204 -10.18 8.31 1.49
N PHE A 205 -9.44 7.27 1.12
CA PHE A 205 -9.18 6.89 -0.26
C PHE A 205 -10.45 6.62 -1.08
N GLY A 206 -11.42 5.94 -0.48
CA GLY A 206 -12.70 5.59 -1.10
C GLY A 206 -13.68 6.77 -1.26
N ASN A 207 -13.41 7.92 -0.64
CA ASN A 207 -14.26 9.10 -0.71
C ASN A 207 -14.23 9.71 -2.13
N PRO A 208 -15.38 9.80 -2.85
CA PRO A 208 -15.42 10.35 -4.20
C PRO A 208 -14.86 11.78 -4.32
N SER A 209 -15.01 12.60 -3.29
CA SER A 209 -14.54 14.00 -3.30
C SER A 209 -13.04 14.15 -3.06
N GLU A 210 -12.33 13.06 -2.81
CA GLU A 210 -10.90 13.10 -2.48
C GLU A 210 -10.06 13.40 -3.74
N THR A 211 -9.24 14.44 -3.66
CA THR A 211 -8.35 14.90 -4.74
C THR A 211 -6.97 14.26 -4.68
N HIS A 212 -6.51 13.85 -3.49
CA HIS A 212 -5.17 13.31 -3.23
C HIS A 212 -5.13 11.77 -3.25
N LYS A 213 -5.94 11.13 -4.10
CA LYS A 213 -6.06 9.66 -4.16
C LYS A 213 -4.73 8.98 -4.48
N ALA A 214 -3.91 9.57 -5.35
CA ALA A 214 -2.62 9.02 -5.72
C ALA A 214 -1.64 9.02 -4.53
N GLU A 215 -1.57 10.12 -3.78
CA GLU A 215 -0.76 10.23 -2.57
C GLU A 215 -1.24 9.26 -1.48
N ILE A 216 -2.55 9.12 -1.28
CA ILE A 216 -3.12 8.17 -0.31
C ILE A 216 -2.80 6.72 -0.72
N LEU A 217 -2.91 6.40 -2.01
CA LEU A 217 -2.56 5.06 -2.52
C LEU A 217 -1.08 4.76 -2.34
N LYS A 218 -0.20 5.75 -2.57
CA LYS A 218 1.24 5.64 -2.31
C LYS A 218 1.52 5.40 -0.82
N LEU A 219 0.89 6.17 0.07
CA LEU A 219 1.04 5.97 1.51
C LEU A 219 0.62 4.55 1.91
N LEU A 220 -0.50 4.06 1.38
CA LEU A 220 -1.00 2.73 1.68
C LEU A 220 -0.07 1.62 1.16
N SER A 221 0.39 1.73 -0.09
CA SER A 221 1.26 0.73 -0.70
C SER A 221 2.62 0.66 0.00
N GLU A 222 3.22 1.81 0.31
CA GLU A 222 4.49 1.89 1.02
C GLU A 222 4.37 1.41 2.48
N SER A 223 3.27 1.71 3.17
CA SER A 223 3.05 1.26 4.56
C SER A 223 2.87 -0.26 4.64
N MET A 224 2.02 -0.81 3.76
CA MET A 224 1.81 -2.26 3.68
C MET A 224 3.09 -3.00 3.26
N ALA A 225 3.96 -2.35 2.50
CA ALA A 225 5.19 -2.97 2.02
C ALA A 225 6.19 -3.37 3.12
N TYR A 226 6.09 -2.75 4.30
CA TYR A 226 6.93 -3.10 5.44
C TYR A 226 6.44 -4.33 6.19
N LEU A 227 5.14 -4.67 6.14
CA LEU A 227 4.58 -5.70 7.00
C LEU A 227 4.93 -7.13 6.53
N PRO A 228 5.32 -8.05 7.43
CA PRO A 228 5.48 -9.46 7.10
C PRO A 228 4.15 -10.08 6.67
N GLU A 229 4.18 -10.96 5.67
CA GLU A 229 2.97 -11.62 5.17
C GLU A 229 2.26 -12.43 6.27
N ALA A 230 3.01 -13.18 7.08
CA ALA A 230 2.48 -13.96 8.19
C ALA A 230 1.73 -13.08 9.22
N TYR A 231 2.21 -11.86 9.46
CA TYR A 231 1.55 -10.89 10.34
C TYR A 231 0.20 -10.44 9.75
N VAL A 232 0.18 -10.08 8.47
CA VAL A 232 -1.05 -9.68 7.78
C VAL A 232 -2.07 -10.82 7.76
N GLN A 233 -1.66 -12.03 7.38
CA GLN A 233 -2.55 -13.20 7.33
C GLN A 233 -3.16 -13.51 8.71
N GLN A 234 -2.38 -13.44 9.79
CA GLN A 234 -2.89 -13.67 11.13
C GLN A 234 -3.87 -12.57 11.58
N HIS A 235 -3.58 -11.32 11.24
CA HIS A 235 -4.47 -10.21 11.52
C HIS A 235 -5.79 -10.32 10.77
N VAL A 236 -5.75 -10.67 9.48
CA VAL A 236 -6.93 -10.93 8.65
C VAL A 236 -7.81 -12.02 9.26
N LYS A 237 -7.21 -13.10 9.77
CA LYS A 237 -7.94 -14.18 10.47
C LYS A 237 -8.61 -13.68 11.76
N GLN A 238 -7.94 -12.83 12.53
CA GLN A 238 -8.45 -12.31 13.80
C GLN A 238 -9.50 -11.20 13.65
N HIS A 239 -9.44 -10.41 12.57
CA HIS A 239 -10.26 -9.21 12.38
C HIS A 239 -11.06 -9.21 11.07
N GLY A 240 -11.57 -10.37 10.65
CA GLY A 240 -12.21 -10.56 9.34
C GLY A 240 -13.28 -9.52 8.97
N THR A 241 -14.12 -9.07 9.92
CA THR A 241 -15.15 -8.05 9.66
C THR A 241 -14.57 -6.68 9.33
N LYS A 242 -13.62 -6.19 10.15
CA LYS A 242 -12.94 -4.91 9.89
C LYS A 242 -12.11 -4.98 8.61
N THR A 243 -11.51 -6.13 8.33
CA THR A 243 -10.80 -6.40 7.07
C THR A 243 -11.71 -6.26 5.85
N ARG A 244 -12.91 -6.83 5.88
CA ARG A 244 -13.89 -6.64 4.81
C ARG A 244 -14.29 -5.17 4.65
N GLU A 245 -14.42 -4.43 5.74
CA GLU A 245 -14.79 -3.02 5.71
C GLU A 245 -13.73 -2.16 5.00
N TRP A 246 -12.47 -2.24 5.42
CA TRP A 246 -11.44 -1.41 4.77
C TRP A 246 -11.11 -1.88 3.36
N THR A 247 -11.16 -3.18 3.06
CA THR A 247 -10.99 -3.66 1.68
C THR A 247 -12.11 -3.18 0.75
N LYS A 248 -13.35 -3.06 1.23
CA LYS A 248 -14.46 -2.45 0.47
C LYS A 248 -14.14 -1.00 0.09
N PHE A 249 -13.65 -0.19 1.03
CA PHE A 249 -13.27 1.20 0.73
C PHE A 249 -12.09 1.28 -0.24
N LEU A 250 -11.10 0.38 -0.13
CA LEU A 250 -9.99 0.29 -1.08
C LEU A 250 -10.47 -0.04 -2.49
N LYS A 251 -11.34 -1.04 -2.64
CA LYS A 251 -11.93 -1.39 -3.94
C LYS A 251 -12.66 -0.18 -4.54
N SER A 252 -13.43 0.55 -3.72
CA SER A 252 -14.12 1.77 -4.17
C SER A 252 -13.16 2.84 -4.68
N GLY A 253 -12.10 3.16 -3.92
CA GLY A 253 -11.11 4.16 -4.33
C GLY A 253 -10.29 3.73 -5.55
N LEU A 254 -9.97 2.44 -5.66
CA LEU A 254 -9.29 1.89 -6.84
C LEU A 254 -10.19 1.96 -8.08
N ILE A 255 -11.48 1.64 -7.97
CA ILE A 255 -12.42 1.83 -9.10
C ILE A 255 -12.39 3.29 -9.57
N GLN A 256 -12.42 4.25 -8.64
CA GLN A 256 -12.39 5.68 -8.97
C GLN A 256 -11.08 6.08 -9.68
N LEU A 257 -9.92 5.66 -9.18
CA LEU A 257 -8.62 5.94 -9.82
C LEU A 257 -8.47 5.23 -11.18
N LEU A 258 -8.83 3.96 -11.25
CA LEU A 258 -8.65 3.15 -12.46
C LEU A 258 -9.64 3.58 -13.56
N SER A 259 -10.84 4.02 -13.19
CA SER A 259 -11.81 4.59 -14.14
C SER A 259 -11.36 5.93 -14.74
N THR A 260 -10.43 6.63 -14.07
CA THR A 260 -9.87 7.92 -14.53
C THR A 260 -8.57 7.77 -15.34
N ARG A 261 -8.24 6.55 -15.82
CA ARG A 261 -7.09 6.21 -16.68
C ARG A 261 -5.70 6.48 -16.06
N GLN A 262 -5.48 6.09 -14.81
CA GLN A 262 -4.13 5.96 -14.25
C GLN A 262 -3.82 4.50 -13.91
N GLY A 263 -2.66 4.02 -14.33
CA GLY A 263 -2.31 2.61 -14.52
C GLY A 263 -2.27 1.71 -13.27
N ILE A 264 -2.03 0.42 -13.55
CA ILE A 264 -2.21 -0.72 -12.65
C ILE A 264 -1.13 -0.76 -11.55
N LEU A 265 -1.55 -0.69 -10.28
CA LEU A 265 -0.71 -0.79 -9.07
C LEU A 265 -0.91 -2.12 -8.29
N LEU A 266 -1.34 -3.19 -8.95
CA LEU A 266 -1.77 -4.45 -8.29
C LEU A 266 -0.64 -5.37 -7.79
N GLN A 267 0.62 -4.97 -7.83
CA GLN A 267 1.80 -5.82 -7.60
C GLN A 267 1.89 -6.55 -6.24
N ARG A 268 1.03 -6.26 -5.25
CA ARG A 268 1.18 -6.80 -3.88
C ARG A 268 -0.06 -7.40 -3.24
N LEU A 269 -1.18 -7.42 -3.93
CA LEU A 269 -2.45 -7.85 -3.34
C LEU A 269 -2.79 -9.33 -3.63
N GLY A 270 -2.02 -9.97 -4.53
CA GLY A 270 -2.25 -11.34 -4.98
C GLY A 270 -3.56 -11.49 -5.77
N PRO A 271 -3.68 -12.51 -6.63
CA PRO A 271 -4.90 -12.76 -7.39
C PRO A 271 -6.06 -13.22 -6.48
N GLU A 272 -5.76 -13.76 -5.30
CA GLU A 272 -6.68 -14.24 -4.26
C GLU A 272 -7.72 -13.18 -3.82
N TRP A 273 -7.43 -11.88 -3.99
CA TRP A 273 -8.35 -10.78 -3.66
C TRP A 273 -9.39 -10.48 -4.73
N LEU A 274 -9.17 -10.96 -5.96
CA LEU A 274 -10.11 -10.76 -7.07
C LEU A 274 -11.29 -11.72 -6.93
N PHE A 275 -11.04 -12.98 -6.57
CA PHE A 275 -12.06 -14.02 -6.47
C PHE A 275 -12.05 -14.67 -5.07
N PRO A 276 -12.52 -13.96 -4.03
CA PRO A 276 -12.54 -14.50 -2.67
C PRO A 276 -13.38 -15.79 -2.52
N ASP A 277 -14.30 -16.05 -3.45
CA ASP A 277 -15.17 -17.23 -3.45
C ASP A 277 -14.48 -18.52 -3.95
N MET A 278 -13.31 -18.43 -4.59
CA MET A 278 -12.56 -19.63 -5.03
C MET A 278 -11.94 -20.42 -3.87
N THR A 279 -11.61 -19.76 -2.75
CA THR A 279 -10.95 -20.38 -1.60
C THR A 279 -11.92 -20.78 -0.49
N ALA A 280 -13.18 -20.34 -0.58
CA ALA A 280 -14.21 -20.65 0.41
C ALA A 280 -14.95 -21.93 0.01
N SER A 281 -14.53 -23.07 0.57
CA SER A 281 -15.45 -24.20 0.73
C SER A 281 -16.70 -23.72 1.48
N TYR A 282 -17.83 -23.80 0.80
CA TYR A 282 -19.18 -23.36 1.17
C TYR A 282 -19.51 -23.41 2.67
N SER A 283 -20.03 -22.29 3.19
CA SER A 283 -21.09 -22.32 4.22
C SER A 283 -22.16 -21.29 3.85
N ALA A 284 -23.26 -21.78 3.30
CA ALA A 284 -24.38 -20.99 2.82
C ALA A 284 -25.23 -20.42 3.98
N THR A 285 -25.61 -19.14 3.89
CA THR A 285 -26.95 -18.66 4.28
C THR A 285 -27.30 -17.40 3.49
N GLN A 286 -28.50 -17.42 2.94
CA GLN A 286 -29.02 -16.60 1.84
C GLN A 286 -29.54 -15.22 2.26
N SER A 287 -29.63 -14.29 1.29
CA SER A 287 -30.73 -13.32 1.21
C SER A 287 -31.03 -12.97 -0.26
N PRO A 288 -32.30 -12.62 -0.63
CA PRO A 288 -32.75 -12.57 -2.03
C PRO A 288 -32.43 -11.24 -2.76
N PRO A 289 -32.38 -11.22 -4.10
CA PRO A 289 -31.96 -10.04 -4.87
C PRO A 289 -33.13 -9.08 -5.18
N PRO A 290 -32.91 -7.75 -5.22
CA PRO A 290 -33.84 -6.82 -5.84
C PRO A 290 -33.52 -6.55 -7.31
N LYS A 291 -34.56 -6.12 -8.04
CA LYS A 291 -34.69 -6.10 -9.49
C LYS A 291 -33.96 -4.95 -10.21
N HIS A 292 -33.58 -5.28 -11.46
CA HIS A 292 -32.96 -4.51 -12.54
C HIS A 292 -33.14 -2.98 -12.60
N LYS A 293 -32.05 -2.29 -12.98
CA LYS A 293 -32.06 -1.06 -13.80
C LYS A 293 -30.98 -1.10 -14.89
N SER A 294 -31.27 -0.44 -15.99
CA SER A 294 -30.62 -0.49 -17.32
C SER A 294 -29.27 0.25 -17.41
N PRO A 295 -28.49 0.04 -18.50
CA PRO A 295 -27.10 0.49 -18.61
C PRO A 295 -27.00 1.83 -19.35
N ALA A 296 -27.12 2.95 -18.64
CA ALA A 296 -26.75 4.27 -19.19
C ALA A 296 -26.55 5.30 -18.08
N THR A 297 -25.50 5.15 -17.25
CA THR A 297 -24.88 6.24 -16.46
C THR A 297 -23.62 5.69 -15.78
N LEU A 298 -22.50 5.65 -16.50
CA LEU A 298 -21.27 5.00 -16.01
C LEU A 298 -20.39 5.90 -15.12
N VAL A 299 -20.69 7.21 -15.04
CA VAL A 299 -19.90 8.16 -14.23
C VAL A 299 -20.73 8.82 -13.12
N SER A 300 -22.00 9.17 -13.36
CA SER A 300 -22.85 9.80 -12.33
C SER A 300 -23.36 8.85 -11.23
N SER A 301 -23.24 7.52 -11.43
CA SER A 301 -23.63 6.51 -10.44
C SER A 301 -22.55 6.21 -9.39
N ILE A 302 -21.36 6.80 -9.51
CA ILE A 302 -20.32 6.74 -8.46
C ILE A 302 -20.52 7.89 -7.46
N GLU A 303 -21.01 9.03 -7.92
CA GLU A 303 -21.30 10.21 -7.10
C GLU A 303 -22.63 10.11 -6.34
N SER A 304 -23.54 9.24 -6.80
CA SER A 304 -24.84 9.03 -6.17
C SER A 304 -25.13 7.54 -5.95
N LEU A 305 -25.29 7.17 -4.67
CA LEU A 305 -25.84 5.92 -4.13
C LEU A 305 -24.83 4.83 -3.72
N SER A 306 -25.00 4.40 -2.47
CA SER A 306 -24.37 3.28 -1.80
C SER A 306 -24.48 1.98 -2.62
N LEU A 307 -23.42 1.63 -3.35
CA LEU A 307 -23.29 0.31 -3.97
C LEU A 307 -23.19 -0.76 -2.87
N SER A 308 -23.86 -1.89 -3.09
CA SER A 308 -23.69 -3.08 -2.26
C SER A 308 -22.25 -3.62 -2.38
N GLU A 309 -21.77 -4.33 -1.36
CA GLU A 309 -20.43 -4.95 -1.38
C GLU A 309 -20.24 -5.91 -2.56
N SER A 310 -21.31 -6.62 -2.94
CA SER A 310 -21.34 -7.49 -4.11
C SER A 310 -21.15 -6.68 -5.41
N GLU A 311 -21.86 -5.56 -5.58
CA GLU A 311 -21.71 -4.72 -6.78
C GLU A 311 -20.34 -4.07 -6.89
N ILE A 312 -19.75 -3.64 -5.76
CA ILE A 312 -18.38 -3.10 -5.73
C ILE A 312 -17.40 -4.18 -6.17
N SER A 313 -17.54 -5.40 -5.65
CA SER A 313 -16.65 -6.52 -6.02
C SER A 313 -16.80 -6.88 -7.50
N LYS A 314 -18.03 -6.98 -8.01
CA LYS A 314 -18.32 -7.20 -9.44
C LYS A 314 -17.63 -6.17 -10.33
N LYS A 315 -17.84 -4.88 -10.04
CA LYS A 315 -17.26 -3.78 -10.82
C LYS A 315 -15.74 -3.75 -10.74
N PHE A 316 -15.18 -3.99 -9.56
CA PHE A 316 -13.74 -4.01 -9.36
C PHE A 316 -13.08 -5.12 -10.17
N VAL A 317 -13.57 -6.35 -10.04
CA VAL A 317 -13.00 -7.50 -10.76
C VAL A 317 -13.09 -7.32 -12.27
N ALA A 318 -14.26 -6.92 -12.79
CA ALA A 318 -14.40 -6.64 -14.22
C ALA A 318 -13.41 -5.57 -14.68
N LEU A 319 -13.28 -4.46 -13.94
CA LEU A 319 -12.37 -3.38 -14.29
C LEU A 319 -10.91 -3.84 -14.29
N VAL A 320 -10.48 -4.59 -13.27
CA VAL A 320 -9.12 -5.11 -13.16
C VAL A 320 -8.81 -6.05 -14.32
N VAL A 321 -9.70 -7.00 -14.64
CA VAL A 321 -9.47 -7.93 -15.75
C VAL A 321 -9.45 -7.17 -17.09
N HIS A 322 -10.39 -6.28 -17.34
CA HIS A 322 -10.41 -5.49 -18.58
C HIS A 322 -9.13 -4.64 -18.74
N LEU A 323 -8.69 -3.96 -17.68
CA LEU A 323 -7.44 -3.19 -17.72
C LEU A 323 -6.23 -4.09 -17.91
N THR A 324 -6.22 -5.27 -17.29
CA THR A 324 -5.16 -6.26 -17.50
C THR A 324 -5.12 -6.72 -18.96
N CYS A 325 -6.27 -6.99 -19.57
CA CYS A 325 -6.36 -7.35 -20.99
C CYS A 325 -5.90 -6.20 -21.91
N VAL A 326 -6.18 -4.94 -21.55
CA VAL A 326 -5.65 -3.77 -22.27
C VAL A 326 -4.13 -3.68 -22.12
N GLU A 327 -3.61 -3.79 -20.89
CA GLU A 327 -2.18 -3.69 -20.62
C GLU A 327 -1.39 -4.79 -21.31
N VAL A 328 -1.88 -6.04 -21.31
CA VAL A 328 -1.24 -7.14 -22.05
C VAL A 328 -1.16 -6.82 -23.54
N ARG A 329 -2.24 -6.33 -24.16
CA ARG A 329 -2.21 -5.94 -25.57
C ARG A 329 -1.17 -4.87 -25.84
N VAL A 330 -1.17 -3.79 -25.06
CA VAL A 330 -0.18 -2.71 -25.18
C VAL A 330 1.24 -3.24 -25.03
N LEU A 331 1.50 -4.10 -24.05
CA LEU A 331 2.82 -4.69 -23.84
C LEU A 331 3.23 -5.65 -24.97
N MET A 332 2.30 -6.41 -25.54
CA MET A 332 2.57 -7.29 -26.69
C MET A 332 2.85 -6.47 -27.95
N ASP A 333 2.06 -5.43 -28.22
CA ASP A 333 2.28 -4.50 -29.34
C ASP A 333 3.65 -3.80 -29.20
N GLU A 334 3.98 -3.31 -28.00
CA GLU A 334 5.28 -2.69 -27.71
C GLU A 334 6.47 -3.65 -27.94
N LEU A 335 6.29 -4.96 -27.71
CA LEU A 335 7.31 -5.98 -27.96
C LEU A 335 7.40 -6.33 -29.45
N ALA A 336 6.27 -6.37 -30.16
CA ALA A 336 6.22 -6.59 -31.60
C ALA A 336 6.93 -5.45 -32.34
N ASP A 337 6.69 -4.19 -31.92
CA ASP A 337 7.39 -3.02 -32.44
C ASP A 337 8.92 -3.13 -32.24
N ASP A 338 9.37 -3.53 -31.04
CA ASP A 338 10.80 -3.71 -30.74
C ASP A 338 11.45 -4.82 -31.60
N LEU A 339 10.68 -5.84 -32.02
CA LEU A 339 11.16 -6.87 -32.95
C LEU A 339 11.33 -6.36 -34.37
N SER A 340 10.54 -5.36 -34.77
CA SER A 340 10.57 -4.75 -36.11
C SER A 340 11.61 -3.63 -36.25
N ALA A 341 12.04 -3.02 -35.14
CA ALA A 341 12.98 -1.90 -35.13
C ALA A 341 14.40 -2.34 -35.57
N GLN A 342 14.93 -1.72 -36.63
CA GLN A 342 16.34 -1.89 -37.04
C GLN A 342 17.30 -1.20 -36.06
N PRO A 343 18.54 -1.69 -35.89
CA PRO A 343 19.52 -1.11 -34.97
C PRO A 343 20.08 0.20 -35.56
N ALA A 344 19.36 1.31 -35.37
CA ALA A 344 19.82 2.64 -35.76
C ALA A 344 20.25 3.44 -34.51
N ALA A 345 21.56 3.70 -34.44
CA ALA A 345 22.25 4.71 -33.62
C ALA A 345 21.76 4.89 -32.17
N GLN A 346 22.20 3.98 -31.30
CA GLN A 346 22.16 4.11 -29.84
C GLN A 346 23.27 5.05 -29.39
N ASP A 347 22.93 6.28 -28.95
CA ASP A 347 23.82 7.07 -28.07
C ASP A 347 23.05 8.01 -27.10
N SER A 348 21.70 8.02 -27.10
CA SER A 348 20.93 8.90 -26.20
C SER A 348 19.68 8.27 -25.54
N ALA A 349 19.48 6.95 -25.63
CA ALA A 349 18.22 6.27 -25.28
C ALA A 349 18.29 5.29 -24.08
N ASP A 350 19.37 5.31 -23.28
CA ASP A 350 19.57 4.29 -22.24
C ASP A 350 18.55 4.34 -21.08
N SER A 351 18.02 5.51 -20.74
CA SER A 351 17.10 5.64 -19.59
C SER A 351 15.66 5.23 -19.92
N SER A 352 15.17 5.51 -21.13
CA SER A 352 13.81 5.16 -21.56
C SER A 352 13.69 3.66 -21.87
N ILE A 353 14.72 3.07 -22.47
CA ILE A 353 14.77 1.62 -22.75
C ILE A 353 14.81 0.83 -21.43
N GLN A 354 15.57 1.29 -20.44
CA GLN A 354 15.64 0.64 -19.13
C GLN A 354 14.30 0.73 -18.38
N ALA A 355 13.62 1.88 -18.42
CA ALA A 355 12.30 2.04 -17.80
C ALA A 355 11.23 1.15 -18.47
N LYS A 356 11.25 1.04 -19.81
CA LYS A 356 10.37 0.15 -20.57
C LYS A 356 10.60 -1.32 -20.18
N LYS A 357 11.87 -1.74 -20.12
CA LYS A 357 12.26 -3.10 -19.73
C LYS A 357 11.84 -3.45 -18.30
N VAL A 358 12.03 -2.53 -17.35
CA VAL A 358 11.61 -2.74 -15.95
C VAL A 358 10.08 -2.85 -15.84
N ARG A 359 9.32 -2.04 -16.58
CA ARG A 359 7.85 -2.16 -16.64
C ARG A 359 7.44 -3.54 -17.16
N MET A 360 8.06 -4.02 -18.23
CA MET A 360 7.78 -5.34 -18.79
C MET A 360 8.08 -6.48 -17.81
N GLU A 361 9.26 -6.47 -17.18
CA GLU A 361 9.68 -7.52 -16.24
C GLU A 361 8.83 -7.56 -14.97
N GLN A 362 8.22 -6.45 -14.56
CA GLN A 362 7.41 -6.37 -13.34
C GLN A 362 5.90 -6.49 -13.58
N VAL A 363 5.37 -5.93 -14.67
CA VAL A 363 3.93 -5.85 -14.92
C VAL A 363 3.42 -7.08 -15.65
N LEU A 364 4.17 -7.60 -16.62
CA LEU A 364 3.71 -8.72 -17.44
C LEU A 364 3.46 -10.01 -16.65
N PRO A 365 4.33 -10.44 -15.70
CA PRO A 365 4.07 -11.64 -14.90
C PRO A 365 2.79 -11.52 -14.07
N LEU A 366 2.55 -10.34 -13.48
CA LEU A 366 1.34 -10.06 -12.71
C LEU A 366 0.09 -10.08 -13.60
N ALA A 367 0.19 -9.51 -14.80
CA ALA A 367 -0.89 -9.52 -15.77
C ALA A 367 -1.25 -10.96 -16.17
N TYR A 368 -0.26 -11.81 -16.44
CA TYR A 368 -0.49 -13.22 -16.76
C TYR A 368 -1.08 -14.02 -15.59
N GLU A 369 -0.65 -13.74 -14.36
CA GLU A 369 -1.25 -14.35 -13.16
C GLU A 369 -2.74 -13.99 -13.03
N ILE A 370 -3.10 -12.72 -13.24
CA ILE A 370 -4.51 -12.27 -13.25
C ILE A 370 -5.29 -12.98 -14.36
N LEU A 371 -4.73 -13.12 -15.56
CA LEU A 371 -5.37 -13.86 -16.66
C LEU A 371 -5.57 -15.34 -16.28
N GLU A 372 -4.56 -16.01 -15.72
CA GLU A 372 -4.63 -17.43 -15.34
C GLU A 372 -5.72 -17.68 -14.30
N VAL A 373 -5.80 -16.85 -13.27
CA VAL A 373 -6.87 -16.94 -12.26
C VAL A 373 -8.25 -16.62 -12.85
N THR A 374 -8.31 -15.69 -13.80
CA THR A 374 -9.57 -15.38 -14.50
C THR A 374 -10.06 -16.57 -15.34
N ILE A 375 -9.16 -17.27 -16.03
CA ILE A 375 -9.49 -18.49 -16.78
C ILE A 375 -10.03 -19.54 -15.82
N GLY A 376 -9.33 -19.82 -14.73
CA GLY A 376 -9.79 -20.78 -13.71
C GLY A 376 -11.17 -20.42 -13.13
N TYR A 377 -11.51 -19.13 -13.05
CA TYR A 377 -12.83 -18.68 -12.61
C TYR A 377 -13.93 -19.02 -13.63
N LEU A 378 -13.66 -18.81 -14.90
CA LEU A 378 -14.59 -19.14 -15.98
C LEU A 378 -14.86 -20.65 -16.02
N VAL A 379 -13.81 -21.46 -15.92
CA VAL A 379 -13.91 -22.94 -15.88
C VAL A 379 -14.78 -23.40 -14.71
N ASN A 380 -14.49 -22.93 -13.50
CA ASN A 380 -15.25 -23.31 -12.30
C ASN A 380 -16.75 -22.96 -12.37
N ILE A 381 -17.12 -21.90 -13.09
CA ILE A 381 -18.53 -21.52 -13.30
C ILE A 381 -19.21 -22.40 -14.33
N VAL A 382 -18.51 -22.74 -15.41
CA VAL A 382 -19.05 -23.60 -16.49
C VAL A 382 -19.27 -25.01 -15.98
N GLU A 383 -18.33 -25.58 -15.22
CA GLU A 383 -18.44 -26.94 -14.69
C GLU A 383 -19.53 -27.10 -13.63
N ASN A 384 -19.86 -26.03 -12.91
CA ASN A 384 -20.91 -26.06 -11.89
C ASN A 384 -22.19 -25.38 -12.43
N GLU A 385 -22.92 -26.05 -13.32
CA GLU A 385 -24.13 -25.55 -14.03
C GLU A 385 -25.21 -24.89 -13.14
N GLY A 386 -25.25 -25.18 -11.83
CA GLY A 386 -26.16 -24.53 -10.86
C GLY A 386 -25.67 -23.20 -10.27
N SER A 387 -24.48 -22.73 -10.66
CA SER A 387 -23.75 -21.64 -9.99
C SER A 387 -23.74 -20.34 -10.77
N VAL A 388 -24.27 -20.29 -11.99
CA VAL A 388 -24.31 -19.05 -12.80
C VAL A 388 -25.12 -17.96 -12.08
N ASP A 389 -26.17 -18.34 -11.34
CA ASP A 389 -26.94 -17.43 -10.49
C ASP A 389 -26.25 -17.09 -9.16
N GLN A 390 -25.25 -17.89 -8.74
CA GLN A 390 -24.44 -17.68 -7.54
C GLN A 390 -23.10 -16.98 -7.83
N GLY A 391 -22.69 -16.91 -9.09
CA GLY A 391 -21.41 -16.35 -9.52
C GLY A 391 -21.35 -14.83 -9.42
N LEU A 392 -20.13 -14.31 -9.46
CA LEU A 392 -19.89 -12.87 -9.42
C LEU A 392 -20.56 -12.18 -10.63
N PHE A 393 -20.47 -12.76 -11.83
CA PHE A 393 -20.99 -12.16 -13.07
C PHE A 393 -22.25 -12.86 -13.59
N ASN A 394 -23.15 -12.08 -14.21
CA ASN A 394 -24.24 -12.64 -15.00
C ASN A 394 -23.75 -13.05 -16.40
N ALA A 395 -24.58 -13.76 -17.17
CA ALA A 395 -24.24 -14.22 -18.51
C ALA A 395 -23.65 -13.12 -19.41
N THR A 396 -24.24 -11.92 -19.41
CA THR A 396 -23.73 -10.79 -20.21
C THR A 396 -22.36 -10.30 -19.74
N GLY A 397 -22.10 -10.30 -18.42
CA GLY A 397 -20.80 -9.93 -17.87
C GLY A 397 -19.72 -10.97 -18.20
N LEU A 398 -20.06 -12.25 -18.14
CA LEU A 398 -19.16 -13.35 -18.52
C LEU A 398 -18.77 -13.26 -20.00
N LEU A 399 -19.72 -13.01 -20.90
CA LEU A 399 -19.43 -12.82 -22.32
C LEU A 399 -18.47 -11.66 -22.58
N LYS A 400 -18.67 -10.51 -21.94
CA LYS A 400 -17.75 -9.36 -22.06
C LYS A 400 -16.35 -9.66 -21.55
N LEU A 401 -16.26 -10.48 -20.50
CA LEU A 401 -14.98 -10.94 -19.95
C LEU A 401 -14.27 -11.84 -20.97
N GLN A 402 -14.98 -12.82 -21.53
CA GLN A 402 -14.47 -13.72 -22.57
C GLN A 402 -14.02 -12.94 -23.82
N GLU A 403 -14.81 -11.99 -24.31
CA GLU A 403 -14.44 -11.12 -25.44
C GLU A 403 -13.14 -10.35 -25.17
N SER A 404 -12.97 -9.85 -23.94
CA SER A 404 -11.77 -9.09 -23.56
C SER A 404 -10.54 -9.98 -23.44
N LEU A 405 -10.70 -11.18 -22.89
CA LEU A 405 -9.66 -12.20 -22.83
C LEU A 405 -9.24 -12.62 -24.25
N GLY A 406 -10.21 -12.92 -25.12
CA GLY A 406 -9.95 -13.27 -26.52
C GLY A 406 -9.14 -12.19 -27.23
N GLY A 407 -9.45 -10.91 -27.02
CA GLY A 407 -8.64 -9.81 -27.56
C GLY A 407 -7.20 -9.76 -27.01
N ALA A 408 -6.98 -10.11 -25.73
CA ALA A 408 -5.63 -10.19 -25.16
C ALA A 408 -4.84 -11.39 -25.70
N PHE A 409 -5.49 -12.56 -25.82
CA PHE A 409 -4.87 -13.76 -26.38
C PHE A 409 -4.56 -13.63 -27.87
N ALA A 410 -5.38 -12.92 -28.64
CA ALA A 410 -5.07 -12.57 -30.03
C ALA A 410 -3.72 -11.83 -30.12
N ALA A 411 -3.51 -10.79 -29.31
CA ALA A 411 -2.23 -10.06 -29.28
C ALA A 411 -1.05 -10.93 -28.82
N ILE A 412 -1.27 -11.86 -27.88
CA ILE A 412 -0.24 -12.84 -27.50
C ILE A 412 0.12 -13.75 -28.68
N VAL A 413 -0.87 -14.25 -29.41
CA VAL A 413 -0.67 -15.11 -30.60
C VAL A 413 0.10 -14.35 -31.68
N ASP A 414 -0.28 -13.11 -31.96
CA ASP A 414 0.38 -12.26 -32.97
C ASP A 414 1.84 -11.98 -32.57
N TYR A 415 2.09 -11.58 -31.32
CA TYR A 415 3.46 -11.43 -30.80
C TYR A 415 4.30 -12.71 -30.93
N LEU A 416 3.73 -13.86 -30.57
CA LEU A 416 4.44 -15.15 -30.67
C LEU A 416 4.80 -15.47 -32.11
N LYS A 417 3.89 -15.24 -33.07
CA LYS A 417 4.17 -15.40 -34.50
C LYS A 417 5.29 -14.47 -34.95
N ASP A 418 5.17 -13.17 -34.67
CA ASP A 418 6.16 -12.17 -35.06
C ASP A 418 7.55 -12.52 -34.51
N LEU A 419 7.62 -12.93 -33.24
CA LEU A 419 8.87 -13.35 -32.62
C LEU A 419 9.48 -14.58 -33.31
N GLN A 420 8.67 -15.59 -33.61
CA GLN A 420 9.12 -16.83 -34.25
C GLN A 420 9.53 -16.65 -35.72
N PHE A 421 8.89 -15.73 -36.45
CA PHE A 421 9.24 -15.41 -37.83
C PHE A 421 10.35 -14.34 -37.95
N SER A 422 10.69 -13.65 -36.86
CA SER A 422 11.81 -12.70 -36.81
C SER A 422 13.19 -13.37 -36.82
N ALA A 423 14.25 -12.57 -36.97
CA ALA A 423 15.64 -13.02 -36.82
C ALA A 423 15.98 -13.59 -35.41
N SER A 424 15.10 -13.37 -34.43
CA SER A 424 15.19 -13.90 -33.07
C SER A 424 14.47 -15.24 -32.88
N GLY A 425 13.75 -15.75 -33.90
CA GLY A 425 13.02 -17.01 -33.89
C GLY A 425 13.86 -18.29 -33.94
N ARG A 426 15.18 -18.18 -33.72
CA ARG A 426 16.05 -19.37 -33.63
C ARG A 426 15.78 -20.12 -32.32
N PRO A 427 15.76 -21.46 -32.32
CA PRO A 427 15.45 -22.26 -31.13
C PRO A 427 16.28 -21.90 -29.89
N GLU A 428 17.56 -21.60 -30.08
CA GLU A 428 18.48 -21.18 -29.01
C GLU A 428 18.05 -19.87 -28.33
N LYS A 429 17.65 -18.86 -29.11
CA LYS A 429 17.24 -17.55 -28.60
C LYS A 429 15.87 -17.63 -27.95
N LEU A 430 14.93 -18.36 -28.55
CA LEU A 430 13.60 -18.60 -28.00
C LEU A 430 13.67 -19.34 -26.66
N ALA A 431 14.52 -20.36 -26.54
CA ALA A 431 14.73 -21.09 -25.28
C ALA A 431 15.24 -20.20 -24.13
N SER A 432 15.91 -19.10 -24.45
CA SER A 432 16.42 -18.13 -23.46
C SER A 432 15.47 -16.96 -23.19
N ASN A 433 14.39 -16.82 -23.98
CA ASN A 433 13.46 -15.71 -23.86
C ASN A 433 12.34 -16.06 -22.85
N MET A 434 12.43 -15.50 -21.64
CA MET A 434 11.44 -15.76 -20.58
C MET A 434 10.03 -15.28 -20.93
N ILE A 435 9.90 -14.21 -21.73
CA ILE A 435 8.59 -13.70 -22.16
C ILE A 435 7.92 -14.71 -23.08
N TYR A 436 8.65 -15.22 -24.08
CA TYR A 436 8.18 -16.29 -24.96
C TYR A 436 7.66 -17.51 -24.19
N LEU A 437 8.44 -17.98 -23.20
CA LEU A 437 8.05 -19.13 -22.38
C LEU A 437 6.78 -18.86 -21.55
N ALA A 438 6.68 -17.67 -20.95
CA ALA A 438 5.52 -17.27 -20.17
C ALA A 438 4.26 -17.10 -21.05
N SER A 439 4.41 -16.50 -22.24
CA SER A 439 3.35 -16.32 -23.22
C SER A 439 2.81 -17.66 -23.74
N LEU A 440 3.69 -18.64 -24.01
CA LEU A 440 3.29 -19.99 -24.40
C LEU A 440 2.54 -20.72 -23.28
N ARG A 441 3.00 -20.59 -22.03
CA ARG A 441 2.33 -21.19 -20.88
C ARG A 441 0.91 -20.68 -20.75
N ILE A 442 0.71 -19.36 -20.72
CA ILE A 442 -0.61 -18.77 -20.55
C ILE A 442 -1.51 -19.06 -21.75
N LEU A 443 -0.97 -19.05 -22.98
CA LEU A 443 -1.71 -19.44 -24.18
C LEU A 443 -2.19 -20.90 -24.09
N SER A 444 -1.33 -21.82 -23.64
CA SER A 444 -1.73 -23.22 -23.47
C SER A 444 -2.85 -23.41 -22.43
N ALA A 445 -2.90 -22.54 -21.40
CA ALA A 445 -3.98 -22.55 -20.42
C ALA A 445 -5.29 -22.03 -21.00
N TRP A 446 -5.23 -21.05 -21.92
CA TRP A 446 -6.41 -20.56 -22.63
C TRP A 446 -6.96 -21.58 -23.63
N LEU A 447 -6.10 -22.17 -24.46
CA LEU A 447 -6.55 -23.11 -25.51
C LEU A 447 -7.10 -24.43 -24.97
N ALA A 448 -6.78 -24.75 -23.71
CA ALA A 448 -7.42 -25.85 -23.00
C ALA A 448 -8.93 -25.64 -22.84
N GLU A 449 -9.37 -24.38 -22.77
CA GLU A 449 -10.74 -24.00 -22.44
C GLU A 449 -11.48 -23.36 -23.63
N ASP A 450 -10.76 -22.77 -24.59
CA ASP A 450 -11.34 -22.03 -25.72
C ASP A 450 -10.62 -22.36 -27.03
N ASP A 451 -11.40 -22.71 -28.06
CA ASP A 451 -10.90 -23.19 -29.36
C ASP A 451 -10.64 -22.08 -30.39
N SER A 452 -10.89 -20.81 -30.06
CA SER A 452 -10.92 -19.69 -31.00
C SER A 452 -9.64 -19.51 -31.82
N PHE A 453 -8.48 -19.96 -31.31
CA PHE A 453 -7.18 -19.80 -31.96
C PHE A 453 -6.54 -21.12 -32.40
N HIS A 454 -7.23 -22.25 -32.31
CA HIS A 454 -6.68 -23.57 -32.63
C HIS A 454 -5.99 -23.62 -34.01
N GLY A 455 -6.69 -23.15 -35.05
CA GLY A 455 -6.14 -23.10 -36.41
C GLY A 455 -4.99 -22.10 -36.63
N GLN A 456 -4.77 -21.17 -35.69
CA GLN A 456 -3.72 -20.16 -35.77
C GLN A 456 -2.44 -20.54 -35.03
N VAL A 457 -2.48 -21.60 -34.23
CA VAL A 457 -1.42 -21.98 -33.29
C VAL A 457 -0.56 -23.13 -33.82
N ALA A 458 -0.97 -23.80 -34.92
CA ALA A 458 -0.20 -24.88 -35.54
C ALA A 458 1.27 -24.49 -35.83
N ASP A 459 1.50 -23.32 -36.43
CA ASP A 459 2.87 -22.82 -36.71
C ASP A 459 3.67 -22.56 -35.43
N ILE A 460 2.99 -22.12 -34.36
CA ILE A 460 3.58 -21.86 -33.05
C ILE A 460 4.03 -23.18 -32.40
N VAL A 461 3.22 -24.22 -32.51
CA VAL A 461 3.51 -25.57 -31.97
C VAL A 461 4.70 -26.19 -32.70
N ALA A 462 4.72 -26.14 -34.03
CA ALA A 462 5.84 -26.66 -34.82
C ALA A 462 7.17 -26.02 -34.42
N LYS A 463 7.19 -24.70 -34.17
CA LYS A 463 8.40 -24.03 -33.68
C LYS A 463 8.74 -24.40 -32.24
N LEU A 464 7.74 -24.58 -31.37
CA LEU A 464 7.95 -25.05 -30.00
C LEU A 464 8.59 -26.44 -29.96
N GLU A 465 8.20 -27.36 -30.84
CA GLU A 465 8.84 -28.67 -31.00
C GLU A 465 10.34 -28.52 -31.30
N GLU A 466 10.72 -27.63 -32.22
CA GLU A 466 12.14 -27.34 -32.50
C GLU A 466 12.88 -26.82 -31.26
N VAL A 467 12.23 -26.00 -30.42
CA VAL A 467 12.80 -25.48 -29.16
C VAL A 467 12.99 -26.61 -28.14
N VAL A 468 12.00 -27.51 -28.02
CA VAL A 468 12.08 -28.69 -27.13
C VAL A 468 13.20 -29.62 -27.57
N GLN A 469 13.26 -29.98 -28.85
CA GLN A 469 14.34 -30.81 -29.41
C GLN A 469 15.72 -30.18 -29.20
N TYR A 470 15.85 -28.86 -29.36
CA TYR A 470 17.08 -28.15 -29.04
C TYR A 470 17.45 -28.27 -27.55
N CYS A 471 16.48 -28.12 -26.66
CA CYS A 471 16.70 -28.24 -25.21
C CYS A 471 17.09 -29.66 -24.79
N GLU A 472 16.50 -30.70 -25.42
CA GLU A 472 16.88 -32.10 -25.26
C GLU A 472 18.33 -32.33 -25.70
N PHE A 473 18.67 -31.88 -26.90
CA PHE A 473 20.03 -32.00 -27.46
C PHE A 473 21.09 -31.30 -26.59
N LYS A 474 20.76 -30.15 -26.00
CA LYS A 474 21.66 -29.38 -25.12
C LYS A 474 21.61 -29.80 -23.65
N GLY A 475 20.78 -30.79 -23.28
CA GLY A 475 20.66 -31.27 -21.91
C GLY A 475 20.10 -30.22 -20.92
N LYS A 476 19.24 -29.29 -21.38
CA LYS A 476 18.63 -28.25 -20.53
C LYS A 476 17.42 -28.80 -19.75
N THR A 477 17.67 -29.67 -18.79
CA THR A 477 16.64 -30.40 -18.02
C THR A 477 15.65 -29.51 -17.26
N SER A 478 16.05 -28.30 -16.84
CA SER A 478 15.15 -27.35 -16.16
C SER A 478 14.11 -26.75 -17.09
N LEU A 479 14.50 -26.41 -18.33
CA LEU A 479 13.58 -25.87 -19.34
C LEU A 479 12.64 -26.93 -19.88
N LEU A 480 13.12 -28.16 -20.05
CA LEU A 480 12.27 -29.29 -20.47
C LEU A 480 11.11 -29.54 -19.50
N LYS A 481 11.34 -29.41 -18.19
CA LYS A 481 10.26 -29.51 -17.19
C LYS A 481 9.14 -28.48 -17.36
N VAL A 482 9.42 -27.34 -18.02
CA VAL A 482 8.45 -26.28 -18.27
C VAL A 482 7.82 -26.44 -19.66
N LEU A 483 8.64 -26.75 -20.67
CA LEU A 483 8.20 -26.79 -22.06
C LEU A 483 7.49 -28.10 -22.44
N GLN A 484 7.91 -29.25 -21.90
CA GLN A 484 7.30 -30.54 -22.21
C GLN A 484 5.81 -30.57 -21.86
N PRO A 485 5.37 -30.15 -20.65
CA PRO A 485 3.95 -30.15 -20.31
C PRO A 485 3.13 -29.20 -21.20
N THR A 486 3.72 -28.07 -21.60
CA THR A 486 3.08 -27.12 -22.51
C THR A 486 2.90 -27.72 -23.91
N LEU A 487 3.92 -28.41 -24.43
CA LEU A 487 3.84 -29.12 -25.71
C LEU A 487 2.84 -30.28 -25.67
N GLU A 488 2.88 -31.10 -24.60
CA GLU A 488 1.92 -32.18 -24.37
C GLU A 488 0.48 -31.68 -24.32
N ARG A 489 0.24 -30.51 -23.70
CA ARG A 489 -1.07 -29.86 -23.72
C ARG A 489 -1.50 -29.50 -25.13
N PHE A 490 -0.64 -28.89 -25.94
CA PHE A 490 -0.98 -28.58 -27.33
C PHE A 490 -1.32 -29.84 -28.14
N TYR A 491 -0.61 -30.95 -27.93
CA TYR A 491 -0.95 -32.23 -28.56
C TYR A 491 -2.27 -32.82 -28.05
N SER A 492 -2.59 -32.67 -26.77
CA SER A 492 -3.87 -33.15 -26.21
C SER A 492 -5.10 -32.42 -26.75
N LEU A 493 -4.89 -31.29 -27.44
CA LEU A 493 -5.94 -30.46 -28.02
C LEU A 493 -6.17 -30.75 -29.53
N ASP A 494 -5.56 -31.80 -30.08
CA ASP A 494 -5.64 -32.20 -31.49
C ASP A 494 -5.32 -31.03 -32.48
N LEU A 495 -4.40 -30.15 -32.07
CA LEU A 495 -4.03 -28.92 -32.79
C LEU A 495 -3.10 -29.14 -34.00
N VAL A 496 -2.56 -30.35 -34.14
CA VAL A 496 -1.59 -30.75 -35.19
C VAL A 496 -1.91 -32.15 -35.68
#